data_AF-A0A961AH30-F1
#
_entry.id   AF-A0A961AH30-F1
#
_cell.length_a   1.000
_cell.length_b   1.000
_cell.length_c   1.000
_cell.angle_alpha   90.00
_cell.angle_beta   90.00
_cell.angle_gamma   90.00
#
_symmetry.space_group_name_H-M   'P 1'
#
loop_
_entity.id
_entity.type
_entity.pdbx_description
1 polymer ?
#
loop_
_entity_poly.entity_id
_entity_poly.type
_entity_poly.pdbx_seq_one_letter_code
_entity_poly.pdbx_strand_id
1 'polypeptide(L)'
;VRSRCLTDPRSNRQAPGMNRLQTLGKLFTVWLLISAPALDAAEASLQGLMANAKEVLDLARRDNVAAAKRAWQVVEAAKALEASGDTSTAADYMRAALQLDPWNPEAQLWFSLMQRKLGHPDEADAAARVVLDNAEEDTWYNAAAKALDLPKVQPWTAWDGRNEEPFILVVRVGTVQNIVLRDLAQKLEKNLGLKVCVDDTVMSPPPSNRNNLHHWMRRHIIPQLNWDSPDGRAILRPFGARSPDEVDPERLLGSTIAQLRHKEPNLVADLIKGRDFWSNRLPQWDASPFMQDLYTKLMREKLDLGAGILVLFTECDLYSEQSNFLFGTAATSRRVCLVSSARFTADFNQEPTRRERLVSRLYKQCLCGIGFSLGVPRPTDPTSARAYPDSLMQHDAKSEYMSEACIRGFEEALHQKLPDSAHKPAP
;
A
#
# COMPACT_ATOMS: atom_id res chain seq x y z
N VAL A 1 15.06 17.36 58.93
CA VAL A 1 14.10 18.47 58.81
C VAL A 1 12.89 17.97 58.05
N ARG A 2 11.79 17.71 58.78
CA ARG A 2 10.50 17.24 58.24
C ARG A 2 9.79 18.40 57.56
N SER A 3 9.10 18.14 56.45
CA SER A 3 7.92 18.91 56.05
C SER A 3 7.06 18.07 55.11
N ARG A 4 5.91 17.63 55.63
CA ARG A 4 4.73 17.14 54.92
C ARG A 4 3.79 18.34 54.70
N CYS A 5 3.09 18.37 53.57
CA CYS A 5 1.72 18.92 53.40
C CYS A 5 1.19 18.30 52.09
N LEU A 6 0.25 17.34 52.11
CA LEU A 6 -1.21 17.45 52.28
C LEU A 6 -1.93 18.17 51.13
N THR A 7 -2.51 17.33 50.26
CA THR A 7 -3.90 17.31 49.75
C THR A 7 -4.68 18.63 49.60
N ASP A 8 -5.22 18.89 48.41
CA ASP A 8 -6.68 19.01 48.20
C ASP A 8 -7.08 18.71 46.72
N PRO A 9 -8.21 18.02 46.45
CA PRO A 9 -8.71 17.70 45.12
C PRO A 9 -9.85 18.65 44.68
N ARG A 10 -10.22 18.58 43.39
CA ARG A 10 -11.44 19.12 42.71
C ARG A 10 -11.19 20.23 41.68
N SER A 11 -11.19 19.83 40.41
CA SER A 11 -12.00 20.45 39.34
C SER A 11 -12.03 19.43 38.18
N ASN A 12 -13.06 18.61 38.04
CA ASN A 12 -14.38 18.91 37.46
C ASN A 12 -14.29 19.72 36.14
N ARG A 13 -13.86 19.05 35.07
CA ARG A 13 -14.32 19.34 33.71
C ARG A 13 -14.84 18.06 33.09
N GLN A 14 -16.16 17.97 33.06
CA GLN A 14 -16.95 17.02 32.30
C GLN A 14 -16.64 17.21 30.81
N ALA A 15 -16.12 16.17 30.17
CA ALA A 15 -16.19 16.01 28.72
C ALA A 15 -17.44 15.16 28.41
N PRO A 16 -18.24 15.52 27.41
CA PRO A 16 -19.53 14.88 27.16
C PRO A 16 -19.32 13.46 26.64
N GLY A 17 -20.06 12.52 27.25
CA GLY A 17 -20.12 11.13 26.84
C GLY A 17 -20.68 10.99 25.42
N MET A 18 -19.95 10.25 24.58
CA MET A 18 -20.53 9.64 23.40
C MET A 18 -21.02 8.23 23.76
N ASN A 19 -22.33 8.09 23.65
CA ASN A 19 -23.10 6.88 23.87
C ASN A 19 -22.55 5.68 23.09
N ARG A 20 -22.20 4.63 23.83
CA ARG A 20 -22.40 3.25 23.39
C ARG A 20 -23.91 2.99 23.39
N LEU A 21 -24.40 2.42 22.28
CA LEU A 21 -25.74 1.85 22.00
C LEU A 21 -26.40 2.54 20.81
N GLN A 22 -26.02 2.14 19.60
CA GLN A 22 -26.88 2.07 18.41
C GLN A 22 -26.11 1.42 17.26
N THR A 23 -25.88 0.12 17.37
CA THR A 23 -25.39 -0.69 16.25
C THR A 23 -25.96 -2.08 16.45
N LEU A 24 -27.22 -2.26 16.05
CA LEU A 24 -27.94 -3.52 15.80
C LEU A 24 -29.42 -3.17 15.65
N GLY A 25 -29.91 -3.11 14.39
CA GLY A 25 -31.34 -2.91 14.13
C GLY A 25 -31.69 -2.06 12.90
N LYS A 26 -31.07 -2.31 11.74
CA LYS A 26 -31.59 -1.88 10.42
C LYS A 26 -31.14 -2.84 9.31
N LEU A 27 -31.54 -4.10 9.42
CA LEU A 27 -31.63 -5.03 8.30
C LEU A 27 -32.94 -5.79 8.54
N PHE A 28 -33.80 -5.86 7.52
CA PHE A 28 -35.18 -6.39 7.53
C PHE A 28 -36.25 -5.47 8.14
N THR A 29 -36.77 -4.54 7.34
CA THR A 29 -38.18 -4.47 6.87
C THR A 29 -38.38 -3.15 6.11
N VAL A 30 -38.02 -3.11 4.83
CA VAL A 30 -38.54 -2.10 3.87
C VAL A 30 -38.88 -2.86 2.60
N TRP A 31 -40.16 -3.20 2.45
CA TRP A 31 -40.77 -3.57 1.19
C TRP A 31 -41.98 -2.65 0.99
N LEU A 32 -42.18 -2.23 -0.27
CA LEU A 32 -43.22 -1.36 -0.83
C LEU A 32 -43.04 0.17 -0.81
N LEU A 33 -42.31 0.69 -1.81
CA LEU A 33 -42.86 1.43 -2.96
C LEU A 33 -41.69 1.86 -3.87
N ILE A 34 -41.13 0.90 -4.61
CA ILE A 34 -40.24 1.22 -5.73
C ILE A 34 -41.16 1.59 -6.90
N SER A 35 -41.08 2.83 -7.37
CA SER A 35 -41.86 3.30 -8.52
C SER A 35 -41.35 2.62 -9.80
N ALA A 36 -42.26 2.29 -10.72
CA ALA A 36 -41.96 1.69 -12.04
C ALA A 36 -40.74 2.30 -12.78
N PRO A 37 -40.54 3.64 -12.84
CA PRO A 37 -39.37 4.22 -13.51
C PRO A 37 -38.02 3.86 -12.86
N ALA A 38 -37.98 3.51 -11.57
CA ALA A 38 -36.74 3.05 -10.92
C ALA A 38 -36.40 1.59 -11.27
N LEU A 39 -37.42 0.77 -11.55
CA LEU A 39 -37.25 -0.59 -12.06
C LEU A 39 -36.76 -0.57 -13.51
N ASP A 40 -37.37 0.26 -14.37
CA ASP A 40 -36.98 0.39 -15.78
C ASP A 40 -35.54 0.91 -15.91
N ALA A 41 -35.13 1.87 -15.06
CA ALA A 41 -33.76 2.38 -15.05
C ALA A 41 -32.73 1.33 -14.58
N ALA A 42 -33.10 0.50 -13.60
CA ALA A 42 -32.25 -0.59 -13.12
C ALA A 42 -32.11 -1.70 -14.18
N GLU A 43 -33.19 -2.04 -14.88
CA GLU A 43 -33.19 -3.04 -15.95
C GLU A 43 -32.38 -2.56 -17.17
N ALA A 44 -32.57 -1.31 -17.60
CA ALA A 44 -31.77 -0.71 -18.67
C ALA A 44 -30.27 -0.68 -18.30
N SER A 45 -29.96 -0.43 -17.02
CA SER A 45 -28.58 -0.50 -16.52
C SER A 45 -28.02 -1.93 -16.56
N LEU A 46 -28.81 -2.94 -16.20
CA LEU A 46 -28.39 -4.34 -16.22
C LEU A 46 -28.08 -4.81 -17.66
N GLN A 47 -28.97 -4.50 -18.61
CA GLN A 47 -28.77 -4.83 -20.02
C GLN A 47 -27.49 -4.20 -20.58
N GLY A 48 -27.21 -2.94 -20.22
CA GLY A 48 -25.96 -2.27 -20.59
C GLY A 48 -24.71 -2.95 -20.03
N LEU A 49 -24.73 -3.36 -18.76
CA LEU A 49 -23.61 -4.09 -18.13
C LEU A 49 -23.40 -5.46 -18.79
N MET A 50 -24.46 -6.20 -19.07
CA MET A 50 -24.38 -7.50 -19.76
C MET A 50 -23.84 -7.37 -21.19
N ALA A 51 -24.25 -6.33 -21.93
CA ALA A 51 -23.73 -6.06 -23.27
C ALA A 51 -22.21 -5.78 -23.24
N ASN A 52 -21.76 -4.96 -22.29
CA ASN A 52 -20.33 -4.67 -22.10
C ASN A 52 -19.55 -5.94 -21.73
N ALA A 53 -20.06 -6.75 -20.80
CA ALA A 53 -19.43 -8.00 -20.42
C ALA A 53 -19.33 -8.98 -21.60
N LYS A 54 -20.39 -9.11 -22.40
CA LYS A 54 -20.38 -9.92 -23.63
C LYS A 54 -19.31 -9.44 -24.61
N GLU A 55 -19.16 -8.13 -24.81
CA GLU A 55 -18.12 -7.56 -25.66
C GLU A 55 -16.72 -7.98 -25.18
N VAL A 56 -16.47 -7.96 -23.86
CA VAL A 56 -15.20 -8.40 -23.27
C VAL A 56 -14.96 -9.90 -23.48
N LEU A 57 -15.98 -10.73 -23.29
CA LEU A 57 -15.87 -12.18 -23.52
C LEU A 57 -15.65 -12.53 -25.00
N ASP A 58 -16.29 -11.79 -25.91
CA ASP A 58 -16.05 -11.92 -27.35
C ASP A 58 -14.67 -11.37 -27.76
N LEU A 59 -14.13 -10.38 -27.04
CA LEU A 59 -12.76 -9.89 -27.20
C LEU A 59 -11.74 -10.94 -26.74
N ALA A 60 -11.99 -11.65 -25.64
CA ALA A 60 -11.09 -12.69 -25.10
C ALA A 60 -10.78 -13.78 -26.14
N ARG A 61 -11.74 -14.12 -27.00
CA ARG A 61 -11.55 -15.08 -28.10
C ARG A 61 -10.50 -14.64 -29.13
N ARG A 62 -10.17 -13.35 -29.19
CA ARG A 62 -9.28 -12.74 -30.22
C ARG A 62 -8.04 -12.12 -29.59
N ASP A 63 -8.19 -11.51 -28.42
CA ASP A 63 -7.15 -10.81 -27.67
C ASP A 63 -7.40 -10.95 -26.16
N ASN A 64 -6.86 -12.03 -25.59
CA ASN A 64 -6.95 -12.30 -24.14
C ASN A 64 -6.31 -11.20 -23.28
N VAL A 65 -5.27 -10.53 -23.77
CA VAL A 65 -4.55 -9.50 -22.99
C VAL A 65 -5.40 -8.23 -22.88
N ALA A 66 -6.00 -7.79 -23.98
CA ALA A 66 -6.92 -6.66 -23.97
C ALA A 66 -8.20 -6.97 -23.18
N ALA A 67 -8.71 -8.20 -23.26
CA ALA A 67 -9.87 -8.64 -22.49
C ALA A 67 -9.59 -8.67 -20.98
N ALA A 68 -8.43 -9.17 -20.55
CA ALA A 68 -8.03 -9.21 -19.14
C ALA A 68 -8.02 -7.81 -18.50
N LYS A 69 -7.55 -6.79 -19.22
CA LYS A 69 -7.60 -5.38 -18.77
C LYS A 69 -9.03 -4.83 -18.57
N ARG A 70 -10.02 -5.52 -19.13
CA ARG A 70 -11.45 -5.17 -19.06
C ARG A 70 -12.26 -6.19 -18.23
N ALA A 71 -11.61 -7.15 -17.56
CA ALA A 71 -12.28 -8.21 -16.80
C ALA A 71 -13.24 -7.65 -15.72
N TRP A 72 -12.93 -6.47 -15.17
CA TRP A 72 -13.81 -5.77 -14.22
C TRP A 72 -15.22 -5.53 -14.77
N GLN A 73 -15.41 -5.35 -16.09
CA GLN A 73 -16.74 -5.17 -16.68
C GLN A 73 -17.59 -6.45 -16.58
N VAL A 74 -16.96 -7.62 -16.64
CA VAL A 74 -17.62 -8.93 -16.46
C VAL A 74 -18.01 -9.11 -14.98
N VAL A 75 -17.14 -8.69 -14.06
CA VAL A 75 -17.41 -8.69 -12.61
C VAL A 75 -18.61 -7.79 -12.27
N GLU A 76 -18.69 -6.58 -12.82
CA GLU A 76 -19.82 -5.66 -12.58
C GLU A 76 -21.15 -6.23 -13.11
N ALA A 77 -21.14 -6.87 -14.28
CA ALA A 77 -22.32 -7.57 -14.79
C ALA A 77 -22.76 -8.73 -13.88
N ALA A 78 -21.81 -9.53 -13.37
CA ALA A 78 -22.10 -10.60 -12.42
C ALA A 78 -22.71 -10.08 -11.11
N LYS A 79 -22.17 -8.99 -10.54
CA LYS A 79 -22.73 -8.35 -9.33
C LYS A 79 -24.16 -7.85 -9.58
N ALA A 80 -24.44 -7.28 -10.76
CA ALA A 80 -25.76 -6.80 -11.11
C ALA A 80 -26.78 -7.94 -11.29
N LEU A 81 -26.38 -9.06 -11.92
CA LEU A 81 -27.19 -10.28 -12.03
C LEU A 81 -27.54 -10.87 -10.66
N GLU A 82 -26.55 -10.93 -9.76
CA GLU A 82 -26.75 -11.38 -8.38
C GLU A 82 -27.72 -10.46 -7.63
N ALA A 83 -27.64 -9.14 -7.83
CA ALA A 83 -28.58 -8.19 -7.25
C ALA A 83 -30.01 -8.35 -7.78
N SER A 84 -30.19 -8.84 -9.02
CA SER A 84 -31.51 -9.23 -9.56
C SER A 84 -32.01 -10.61 -9.12
N GLY A 85 -31.19 -11.36 -8.37
CA GLY A 85 -31.53 -12.69 -7.87
C GLY A 85 -31.18 -13.84 -8.82
N ASP A 86 -30.50 -13.59 -9.94
CA ASP A 86 -30.02 -14.63 -10.86
C ASP A 86 -28.60 -15.08 -10.48
N THR A 87 -28.50 -15.76 -9.33
CA THR A 87 -27.22 -16.22 -8.78
C THR A 87 -26.50 -17.22 -9.68
N SER A 88 -27.24 -18.06 -10.42
CA SER A 88 -26.63 -19.05 -11.31
C SER A 88 -25.89 -18.37 -12.46
N THR A 89 -26.56 -17.46 -13.18
CA THR A 89 -25.92 -16.72 -14.28
C THR A 89 -24.81 -15.81 -13.76
N ALA A 90 -24.99 -15.19 -12.59
CA ALA A 90 -23.95 -14.40 -11.94
C ALA A 90 -22.67 -15.21 -11.67
N ALA A 91 -22.81 -16.44 -11.16
CA ALA A 91 -21.68 -17.33 -10.90
C ALA A 91 -20.92 -17.70 -12.19
N ASP A 92 -21.64 -17.93 -13.30
CA ASP A 92 -21.03 -18.22 -14.59
C ASP A 92 -20.24 -17.03 -15.15
N TYR A 93 -20.78 -15.81 -15.05
CA TYR A 93 -20.05 -14.60 -15.41
C TYR A 93 -18.83 -14.39 -14.51
N MET A 94 -18.94 -14.67 -13.22
CA MET A 94 -17.82 -14.55 -12.29
C MET A 94 -16.73 -15.58 -12.60
N ARG A 95 -17.09 -16.82 -12.93
CA ARG A 95 -16.15 -17.84 -13.42
C ARG A 95 -15.45 -17.38 -14.70
N ALA A 96 -16.18 -16.78 -15.64
CA ALA A 96 -15.60 -16.23 -16.87
C ALA A 96 -14.65 -15.05 -16.59
N ALA A 97 -14.99 -14.17 -15.64
CA ALA A 97 -14.10 -13.11 -15.20
C ALA A 97 -12.80 -13.67 -14.59
N LEU A 98 -12.90 -14.72 -13.75
CA LEU A 98 -11.74 -15.40 -13.18
C LEU A 98 -10.89 -16.17 -14.19
N GLN A 99 -11.45 -16.54 -15.35
CA GLN A 99 -10.64 -17.08 -16.45
C GLN A 99 -9.78 -16.00 -17.12
N LEU A 100 -10.20 -14.73 -17.06
CA LEU A 100 -9.45 -13.58 -17.58
C LEU A 100 -8.46 -13.02 -16.55
N ASP A 101 -8.87 -12.96 -15.29
CA ASP A 101 -8.05 -12.46 -14.16
C ASP A 101 -8.21 -13.37 -12.93
N PRO A 102 -7.46 -14.49 -12.86
CA PRO A 102 -7.60 -15.49 -11.80
C PRO A 102 -7.21 -14.99 -10.41
N TRP A 103 -6.48 -13.88 -10.32
CA TRP A 103 -5.90 -13.36 -9.07
C TRP A 103 -6.65 -12.14 -8.54
N ASN A 104 -7.82 -11.85 -9.10
CA ASN A 104 -8.69 -10.77 -8.65
C ASN A 104 -9.36 -11.14 -7.31
N PRO A 105 -8.99 -10.51 -6.18
CA PRO A 105 -9.50 -10.91 -4.87
C PRO A 105 -11.00 -10.65 -4.72
N GLU A 106 -11.51 -9.60 -5.36
CA GLU A 106 -12.94 -9.29 -5.34
C GLU A 106 -13.75 -10.36 -6.08
N ALA A 107 -13.34 -10.70 -7.31
CA ALA A 107 -14.04 -11.71 -8.11
C ALA A 107 -14.04 -13.09 -7.44
N GLN A 108 -12.90 -13.49 -6.84
CA GLN A 108 -12.79 -14.74 -6.09
C GLN A 108 -13.76 -14.79 -4.90
N LEU A 109 -13.88 -13.69 -4.14
CA LEU A 109 -14.82 -13.63 -3.01
C LEU A 109 -16.28 -13.66 -3.44
N TRP A 110 -16.63 -12.91 -4.48
CA TRP A 110 -17.99 -12.96 -5.00
C TRP A 110 -18.34 -14.35 -5.56
N PHE A 111 -17.42 -14.98 -6.29
CA PHE A 111 -17.59 -16.34 -6.76
C PHE A 111 -17.78 -17.31 -5.58
N SER A 112 -16.99 -17.17 -4.52
CA SER A 112 -17.13 -17.95 -3.29
C SER A 112 -18.54 -17.83 -2.69
N LEU A 113 -19.03 -16.61 -2.52
CA LEU A 113 -20.36 -16.36 -1.97
C LEU A 113 -21.49 -16.94 -2.84
N MET A 114 -21.38 -16.81 -4.16
CA MET A 114 -22.37 -17.34 -5.10
C MET A 114 -22.38 -18.88 -5.08
N GLN A 115 -21.21 -19.52 -5.10
CA GLN A 115 -21.12 -20.98 -5.05
C GLN A 115 -21.67 -21.55 -3.75
N ARG A 116 -21.48 -20.86 -2.63
CA ARG A 116 -22.08 -21.27 -1.36
C ARG A 116 -23.61 -21.18 -1.39
N LYS A 117 -24.19 -20.14 -2.02
CA LYS A 117 -25.65 -20.03 -2.23
C LYS A 117 -26.21 -21.12 -3.14
N LEU A 118 -25.44 -21.56 -4.13
CA LEU A 118 -25.81 -22.63 -5.06
C LEU A 118 -25.63 -24.04 -4.48
N GLY A 119 -25.12 -24.18 -3.25
CA GLY A 119 -24.90 -25.48 -2.62
C GLY A 119 -23.59 -26.17 -3.04
N HIS A 120 -22.60 -25.40 -3.50
CA HIS A 120 -21.25 -25.86 -3.87
C HIS A 120 -20.19 -25.37 -2.87
N PRO A 121 -20.17 -25.88 -1.61
CA PRO A 121 -19.29 -25.37 -0.56
C PRO A 121 -17.80 -25.58 -0.85
N ASP A 122 -17.43 -26.67 -1.52
CA ASP A 122 -16.02 -26.98 -1.81
C ASP A 122 -15.41 -25.96 -2.79
N GLU A 123 -16.15 -25.62 -3.86
CA GLU A 123 -15.73 -24.57 -4.80
C GLU A 123 -15.71 -23.19 -4.13
N ALA A 124 -16.68 -22.93 -3.26
CA ALA A 124 -16.72 -21.69 -2.49
C ALA A 124 -15.47 -21.53 -1.60
N ASP A 125 -15.07 -22.60 -0.91
CA ASP A 125 -13.94 -22.58 0.00
C ASP A 125 -12.62 -22.48 -0.75
N ALA A 126 -12.50 -23.16 -1.89
CA ALA A 126 -11.34 -23.04 -2.76
C ALA A 126 -11.11 -21.59 -3.22
N ALA A 127 -12.16 -20.91 -3.68
CA ALA A 127 -12.09 -19.52 -4.12
C ALA A 127 -11.73 -18.56 -2.96
N ALA A 128 -12.35 -18.72 -1.79
CA ALA A 128 -12.01 -17.92 -0.62
C ALA A 128 -10.56 -18.17 -0.14
N ARG A 129 -10.06 -19.41 -0.24
CA ARG A 129 -8.67 -19.75 0.13
C ARG A 129 -7.66 -19.01 -0.73
N VAL A 130 -7.90 -18.90 -2.04
CA VAL A 130 -7.04 -18.13 -2.95
C VAL A 130 -6.87 -16.69 -2.44
N VAL A 131 -7.95 -16.04 -2.01
CA VAL A 131 -7.89 -14.68 -1.47
C VAL A 131 -7.21 -14.64 -0.10
N LEU A 132 -7.54 -15.58 0.80
CA LEU A 132 -6.93 -15.67 2.12
C LEU A 132 -5.39 -15.76 2.03
N ASP A 133 -4.88 -16.54 1.09
CA ASP A 133 -3.45 -16.80 0.94
C ASP A 133 -2.71 -15.65 0.24
N ASN A 134 -3.37 -14.95 -0.69
CA ASN A 134 -2.71 -13.96 -1.56
C ASN A 134 -3.01 -12.49 -1.21
N ALA A 135 -4.07 -12.19 -0.45
CA ALA A 135 -4.48 -10.84 -0.13
C ALA A 135 -3.38 -10.04 0.56
N GLU A 136 -3.04 -8.88 -0.02
CA GLU A 136 -2.13 -7.88 0.55
C GLU A 136 -2.85 -6.91 1.50
N GLU A 137 -4.18 -6.85 1.46
CA GLU A 137 -5.02 -5.96 2.27
C GLU A 137 -5.85 -6.71 3.32
N ASP A 138 -6.02 -6.07 4.49
CA ASP A 138 -6.82 -6.60 5.60
C ASP A 138 -8.29 -6.78 5.24
N THR A 139 -8.83 -5.90 4.38
CA THR A 139 -10.23 -5.97 3.92
C THR A 139 -10.51 -7.29 3.21
N TRP A 140 -9.68 -7.63 2.22
CA TRP A 140 -9.83 -8.86 1.44
C TRP A 140 -9.53 -10.10 2.28
N TYR A 141 -8.47 -10.06 3.10
CA TYR A 141 -8.15 -11.15 4.01
C TYR A 141 -9.31 -11.45 4.97
N ASN A 142 -9.87 -10.43 5.61
CA ASN A 142 -10.94 -10.60 6.60
C ASN A 142 -12.25 -11.06 5.98
N ALA A 143 -12.56 -10.63 4.75
CA ALA A 143 -13.70 -11.13 4.00
C ALA A 143 -13.55 -12.62 3.67
N ALA A 144 -12.36 -13.05 3.23
CA ALA A 144 -12.05 -14.45 2.97
C ALA A 144 -12.07 -15.31 4.23
N ALA A 145 -11.46 -14.82 5.32
CA ALA A 145 -11.48 -15.49 6.61
C ALA A 145 -12.91 -15.70 7.10
N LYS A 146 -13.78 -14.68 6.97
CA LYS A 146 -15.19 -14.79 7.31
C LYS A 146 -15.92 -15.84 6.44
N ALA A 147 -15.66 -15.89 5.14
CA ALA A 147 -16.28 -16.88 4.25
C ALA A 147 -15.91 -18.33 4.62
N LEU A 148 -14.73 -18.52 5.23
CA LEU A 148 -14.18 -19.80 5.67
C LEU A 148 -14.39 -20.09 7.16
N ASP A 149 -15.18 -19.28 7.87
CA ASP A 149 -15.38 -19.38 9.33
C ASP A 149 -14.07 -19.35 10.14
N LEU A 150 -13.08 -18.60 9.66
CA LEU A 150 -11.79 -18.37 10.31
C LEU A 150 -11.77 -17.04 11.07
N PRO A 151 -10.91 -16.91 12.10
CA PRO A 151 -10.74 -15.64 12.79
C PRO A 151 -10.17 -14.56 11.85
N LYS A 152 -10.66 -13.33 12.03
CA LYS A 152 -10.07 -12.14 11.40
C LYS A 152 -8.60 -12.00 11.79
N VAL A 153 -7.84 -11.31 10.94
CA VAL A 153 -6.46 -10.93 11.28
C VAL A 153 -6.48 -10.18 12.61
N GLN A 154 -5.61 -10.61 13.52
CA GLN A 154 -5.37 -9.91 14.77
C GLN A 154 -4.15 -9.01 14.59
N PRO A 155 -4.12 -7.82 15.23
CA PRO A 155 -2.90 -7.05 15.36
C PRO A 155 -1.77 -7.91 15.95
N TRP A 156 -0.53 -7.60 15.57
CA TRP A 156 0.64 -8.25 16.15
C TRP A 156 0.80 -7.88 17.63
N THR A 157 1.68 -8.58 18.34
CA THR A 157 1.96 -8.33 19.75
C THR A 157 2.36 -6.86 19.98
N ALA A 158 1.55 -6.18 20.79
CA ALA A 158 1.82 -4.82 21.23
C ALA A 158 3.11 -4.76 22.05
N TRP A 159 3.84 -3.67 21.91
CA TRP A 159 5.01 -3.41 22.74
C TRP A 159 4.60 -3.13 24.19
N ASP A 160 5.26 -3.80 25.13
CA ASP A 160 4.95 -3.74 26.57
C ASP A 160 5.83 -2.74 27.34
N GLY A 161 6.65 -1.96 26.64
CA GLY A 161 7.57 -0.98 27.23
C GLY A 161 8.85 -1.56 27.81
N ARG A 162 9.10 -2.89 27.68
CA ARG A 162 10.33 -3.52 28.19
C ARG A 162 11.48 -3.41 27.19
N ASN A 163 12.68 -3.15 27.73
CA ASN A 163 13.91 -2.82 26.98
C ASN A 163 15.13 -3.66 27.38
N GLU A 164 14.93 -4.82 28.01
CA GLU A 164 16.00 -5.59 28.64
C GLU A 164 16.88 -6.36 27.64
N GLU A 165 16.30 -6.79 26.52
CA GLU A 165 16.98 -7.54 25.46
C GLU A 165 16.86 -6.80 24.12
N PRO A 166 17.76 -7.02 23.14
CA PRO A 166 17.59 -6.49 21.79
C PRO A 166 16.24 -6.92 21.20
N PHE A 167 15.49 -5.95 20.67
CA PHE A 167 14.18 -6.18 20.06
C PHE A 167 14.00 -5.27 18.85
N ILE A 168 12.99 -5.56 18.04
CA ILE A 168 12.56 -4.71 16.93
C ILE A 168 11.22 -4.08 17.31
N LEU A 169 11.15 -2.75 17.32
CA LEU A 169 9.90 -2.01 17.43
C LEU A 169 9.47 -1.54 16.05
N VAL A 170 8.35 -2.03 15.56
CA VAL A 170 7.76 -1.56 14.30
C VAL A 170 6.70 -0.51 14.63
N VAL A 171 6.87 0.70 14.11
CA VAL A 171 5.88 1.79 14.23
C VAL A 171 5.23 2.04 12.89
N ARG A 172 3.90 2.07 12.87
CA ARG A 172 3.10 2.27 11.66
C ARG A 172 3.00 3.75 11.32
N VAL A 173 3.23 4.08 10.05
CA VAL A 173 3.10 5.43 9.51
C VAL A 173 2.17 5.39 8.29
N GLY A 174 0.92 5.80 8.48
CA GLY A 174 -0.16 5.65 7.48
C GLY A 174 -0.97 4.36 7.63
N THR A 175 -1.67 3.94 6.57
CA THR A 175 -2.59 2.79 6.56
C THR A 175 -1.89 1.46 6.25
N VAL A 176 -0.98 1.06 7.14
CA VAL A 176 -0.27 -0.21 7.01
C VAL A 176 -1.17 -1.41 7.34
N GLN A 177 -1.20 -2.39 6.45
CA GLN A 177 -2.01 -3.61 6.55
C GLN A 177 -1.48 -4.55 7.64
N ASN A 178 -2.34 -4.97 8.58
CA ASN A 178 -1.94 -5.82 9.71
C ASN A 178 -1.53 -7.22 9.24
N ILE A 179 -2.14 -7.75 8.19
CA ILE A 179 -1.82 -9.08 7.66
C ILE A 179 -0.38 -9.14 7.16
N VAL A 180 0.08 -8.10 6.46
CA VAL A 180 1.45 -7.97 5.97
C VAL A 180 2.42 -7.77 7.13
N LEU A 181 2.09 -6.92 8.10
CA LEU A 181 2.93 -6.71 9.27
C LEU A 181 3.10 -7.96 10.13
N ARG A 182 2.03 -8.72 10.34
CA ARG A 182 2.06 -9.99 11.08
C ARG A 182 3.04 -10.97 10.42
N ASP A 183 2.88 -11.20 9.14
CA ASP A 183 3.70 -12.17 8.39
C ASP A 183 5.16 -11.68 8.30
N LEU A 184 5.39 -10.38 8.16
CA LEU A 184 6.72 -9.76 8.22
C LEU A 184 7.36 -9.89 9.60
N ALA A 185 6.62 -9.61 10.67
CA ALA A 185 7.10 -9.71 12.04
C ALA A 185 7.50 -11.15 12.37
N GLN A 186 6.63 -12.13 12.06
CA GLN A 186 6.96 -13.56 12.19
C GLN A 186 8.25 -13.93 11.46
N LYS A 187 8.42 -13.42 10.24
CA LYS A 187 9.61 -13.69 9.43
C LYS A 187 10.87 -13.03 10.01
N LEU A 188 10.76 -11.82 10.56
CA LEU A 188 11.86 -11.16 11.25
C LEU A 188 12.25 -11.88 12.54
N GLU A 189 11.29 -12.22 13.41
CA GLU A 189 11.55 -12.96 14.66
C GLU A 189 12.22 -14.29 14.37
N LYS A 190 11.65 -15.08 13.45
CA LYS A 190 12.16 -16.40 13.07
C LYS A 190 13.62 -16.34 12.61
N ASN A 191 14.01 -15.33 11.83
CA ASN A 191 15.33 -15.29 11.18
C ASN A 191 16.35 -14.41 11.89
N LEU A 192 15.94 -13.53 12.82
CA LEU A 192 16.87 -12.70 13.60
C LEU A 192 16.98 -13.15 15.06
N GLY A 193 16.05 -13.99 15.54
CA GLY A 193 15.99 -14.37 16.95
C GLY A 193 15.70 -13.18 17.88
N LEU A 194 15.14 -12.09 17.33
CA LEU A 194 14.77 -10.89 18.07
C LEU A 194 13.27 -10.86 18.23
N LYS A 195 12.77 -10.51 19.42
CA LYS A 195 11.34 -10.20 19.60
C LYS A 195 10.96 -9.02 18.71
N VAL A 196 9.88 -9.13 17.96
CA VAL A 196 9.31 -8.05 17.17
C VAL A 196 8.03 -7.61 17.84
N CYS A 197 7.96 -6.33 18.21
CA CYS A 197 6.76 -5.71 18.74
C CYS A 197 6.22 -4.71 17.70
N VAL A 198 4.92 -4.54 17.66
CA VAL A 198 4.28 -3.47 16.87
C VAL A 198 3.72 -2.43 17.83
N ASP A 199 4.00 -1.16 17.56
CA ASP A 199 3.36 -0.05 18.26
C ASP A 199 1.93 0.12 17.71
N ASP A 200 0.95 0.12 18.61
CA ASP A 200 -0.45 0.28 18.25
C ASP A 200 -0.76 1.72 17.79
N THR A 201 0.10 2.68 18.07
CA THR A 201 -0.01 4.07 17.62
C THR A 201 0.24 4.16 16.13
N VAL A 202 -0.79 4.54 15.38
CA VAL A 202 -0.66 4.86 13.95
C VAL A 202 -0.27 6.33 13.83
N MET A 203 0.94 6.58 13.33
CA MET A 203 1.41 7.93 13.06
C MET A 203 0.86 8.42 11.71
N SER A 204 0.35 9.64 11.68
CA SER A 204 0.02 10.30 10.41
C SER A 204 1.30 10.80 9.73
N PRO A 205 1.49 10.51 8.42
CA PRO A 205 2.60 11.11 7.68
C PRO A 205 2.43 12.64 7.62
N PRO A 206 3.53 13.41 7.61
CA PRO A 206 3.47 14.84 7.30
C PRO A 206 3.01 15.03 5.83
N PRO A 207 2.72 16.26 5.39
CA PRO A 207 2.47 16.54 3.98
C PRO A 207 3.64 16.06 3.10
N SER A 208 3.33 15.52 1.92
CA SER A 208 4.33 15.07 0.96
C SER A 208 5.17 16.22 0.42
N ASN A 209 6.46 15.99 0.16
CA ASN A 209 7.34 17.01 -0.39
C ASN A 209 7.07 17.28 -1.89
N ARG A 210 6.61 16.27 -2.64
CA ARG A 210 6.29 16.44 -4.06
C ARG A 210 5.21 15.48 -4.55
N ASN A 211 4.49 15.91 -5.60
CA ASN A 211 3.70 15.05 -6.46
C ASN A 211 4.55 14.61 -7.66
N ASN A 212 4.37 13.37 -8.14
CA ASN A 212 4.97 12.87 -9.38
C ASN A 212 4.69 13.77 -10.59
N LEU A 213 3.48 14.36 -10.68
CA LEU A 213 3.14 15.33 -11.71
C LEU A 213 4.10 16.53 -11.69
N HIS A 214 4.43 17.05 -10.51
CA HIS A 214 5.32 18.19 -10.36
C HIS A 214 6.74 17.85 -10.81
N HIS A 215 7.21 16.65 -10.46
CA HIS A 215 8.53 16.18 -10.90
C HIS A 215 8.59 16.03 -12.42
N TRP A 216 7.57 15.41 -13.03
CA TRP A 216 7.50 15.26 -14.48
C TRP A 216 7.45 16.62 -15.19
N MET A 217 6.61 17.54 -14.71
CA MET A 217 6.53 18.90 -15.24
C MET A 217 7.89 19.60 -15.22
N ARG A 218 8.58 19.60 -14.07
CA ARG A 218 9.88 20.25 -13.91
C ARG A 218 10.99 19.62 -14.76
N ARG A 219 10.97 18.30 -14.93
CA ARG A 219 12.05 17.58 -15.63
C ARG A 219 11.84 17.49 -17.13
N HIS A 220 10.59 17.41 -17.59
CA HIS A 220 10.27 17.08 -18.97
C HIS A 220 9.53 18.19 -19.70
N ILE A 221 8.61 18.90 -19.06
CA ILE A 221 7.77 19.88 -19.77
C ILE A 221 8.38 21.28 -19.71
N ILE A 222 8.68 21.75 -18.50
CA ILE A 222 9.21 23.10 -18.29
C ILE A 222 10.48 23.38 -19.10
N PRO A 223 11.48 22.48 -19.14
CA PRO A 223 12.71 22.74 -19.91
C PRO A 223 12.53 22.72 -21.43
N GLN A 224 11.42 22.18 -21.95
CA GLN A 224 11.20 22.05 -23.40
C GLN A 224 10.48 23.26 -24.00
N LEU A 225 9.88 24.11 -23.17
CA LEU A 225 9.13 25.28 -23.63
C LEU A 225 10.01 26.53 -23.66
N ASN A 226 9.86 27.33 -24.72
CA ASN A 226 10.48 28.66 -24.78
C ASN A 226 9.61 29.68 -24.03
N TRP A 227 9.93 29.90 -22.75
CA TRP A 227 9.19 30.82 -21.87
C TRP A 227 9.31 32.30 -22.27
N ASP A 228 10.35 32.67 -23.02
CA ASP A 228 10.54 34.03 -23.57
C ASP A 228 9.79 34.26 -24.88
N SER A 229 9.12 33.25 -25.42
CA SER A 229 8.25 33.42 -26.58
C SER A 229 6.95 34.15 -26.20
N PRO A 230 6.23 34.75 -27.18
CA PRO A 230 4.89 35.30 -26.94
C PRO A 230 3.92 34.29 -26.32
N ASP A 231 4.02 33.02 -26.71
CA ASP A 231 3.18 31.94 -26.16
C ASP A 231 3.58 31.56 -24.73
N GLY A 232 4.88 31.44 -24.45
CA GLY A 232 5.38 31.23 -23.08
C GLY A 232 4.93 32.33 -22.11
N ARG A 233 5.06 33.60 -22.53
CA ARG A 233 4.53 34.73 -21.77
C ARG A 233 3.00 34.71 -21.63
N ALA A 234 2.27 34.24 -22.64
CA ALA A 234 0.81 34.11 -22.57
C ALA A 234 0.39 33.05 -21.55
N ILE A 235 1.14 31.95 -21.41
CA ILE A 235 0.91 30.91 -20.39
C ILE A 235 1.14 31.46 -18.98
N LEU A 236 2.17 32.29 -18.76
CA LEU A 236 2.49 32.83 -17.43
C LEU A 236 1.60 34.02 -17.01
N ARG A 237 1.06 34.76 -17.99
CA ARG A 237 0.27 35.99 -17.77
C ARG A 237 -0.88 35.84 -16.75
N PRO A 238 -1.71 34.78 -16.76
CA PRO A 238 -2.81 34.62 -15.80
C PRO A 238 -2.36 34.53 -14.34
N PHE A 239 -1.08 34.19 -14.11
CA PHE A 239 -0.51 34.03 -12.78
C PHE A 239 0.28 35.25 -12.31
N GLY A 240 0.48 36.26 -13.17
CA GLY A 240 1.38 37.38 -12.88
C GLY A 240 2.85 36.96 -12.70
N ALA A 241 3.20 35.74 -13.12
CA ALA A 241 4.53 35.15 -12.95
C ALA A 241 5.48 35.58 -14.07
N ARG A 242 6.76 35.69 -13.73
CA ARG A 242 7.85 35.96 -14.69
C ARG A 242 8.56 34.70 -15.14
N SER A 243 8.53 33.67 -14.32
CA SER A 243 9.15 32.38 -14.58
C SER A 243 8.18 31.23 -14.28
N PRO A 244 8.34 30.07 -14.94
CA PRO A 244 7.53 28.89 -14.64
C PRO A 244 7.72 28.35 -13.20
N ASP A 245 8.86 28.63 -12.56
CA ASP A 245 9.15 28.18 -11.19
C ASP A 245 8.33 28.93 -10.12
N GLU A 246 7.77 30.08 -10.47
CA GLU A 246 6.86 30.87 -9.60
C GLU A 246 5.42 30.33 -9.60
N VAL A 247 5.10 29.39 -10.48
CA VAL A 247 3.75 28.85 -10.65
C VAL A 247 3.67 27.42 -10.17
N ASP A 248 2.58 27.07 -9.50
CA ASP A 248 2.25 25.68 -9.20
C ASP A 248 2.22 24.84 -10.49
N PRO A 249 2.96 23.71 -10.59
CA PRO A 249 3.07 22.96 -11.83
C PRO A 249 1.75 22.46 -12.41
N GLU A 250 0.77 22.11 -11.57
CA GLU A 250 -0.54 21.64 -12.05
C GLU A 250 -1.33 22.78 -12.69
N ARG A 251 -1.31 23.97 -12.06
CA ARG A 251 -1.92 25.18 -12.64
C ARG A 251 -1.22 25.59 -13.93
N LEU A 252 0.11 25.53 -13.95
CA LEU A 252 0.92 25.84 -15.13
C LEU A 252 0.59 24.90 -16.30
N LEU A 253 0.43 23.60 -16.03
CA LEU A 253 0.03 22.61 -17.02
C LEU A 253 -1.36 22.90 -17.59
N GLY A 254 -2.33 23.25 -16.73
CA GLY A 254 -3.67 23.64 -17.17
C GLY A 254 -3.66 24.84 -18.14
N SER A 255 -2.86 25.87 -17.82
CA SER A 255 -2.70 27.03 -18.70
C SER A 255 -1.98 26.69 -20.01
N THR A 256 -0.95 25.84 -19.94
CA THR A 256 -0.22 25.34 -21.12
C THR A 256 -1.17 24.60 -22.07
N ILE A 257 -1.98 23.68 -21.55
CA ILE A 257 -3.00 22.95 -22.31
C ILE A 257 -4.01 23.92 -22.96
N ALA A 258 -4.47 24.93 -22.22
CA ALA A 258 -5.41 25.91 -22.74
C ALA A 258 -4.82 26.74 -23.90
N GLN A 259 -3.58 27.21 -23.75
CA GLN A 259 -2.90 28.04 -24.75
C GLN A 259 -2.59 27.26 -26.04
N LEU A 260 -2.20 25.98 -25.92
CA LEU A 260 -1.75 25.17 -27.05
C LEU A 260 -2.87 24.41 -27.75
N ARG A 261 -4.08 24.35 -27.17
CA ARG A 261 -5.21 23.50 -27.66
C ARG A 261 -5.49 23.61 -29.15
N HIS A 262 -5.43 24.82 -29.71
CA HIS A 262 -5.72 25.06 -31.13
C HIS A 262 -4.49 25.04 -32.02
N LYS A 263 -3.29 25.21 -31.45
CA LYS A 263 -2.04 25.31 -32.20
C LYS A 263 -1.36 23.96 -32.36
N GLU A 264 -1.37 23.16 -31.30
CA GLU A 264 -0.62 21.90 -31.21
C GLU A 264 -1.49 20.79 -30.58
N PRO A 265 -2.54 20.32 -31.28
CA PRO A 265 -3.50 19.36 -30.72
C PRO A 265 -2.86 18.04 -30.28
N ASN A 266 -1.83 17.57 -31.00
CA ASN A 266 -1.11 16.34 -30.65
C ASN A 266 -0.32 16.49 -29.35
N LEU A 267 0.42 17.60 -29.18
CA LEU A 267 1.14 17.87 -27.93
C LEU A 267 0.17 17.99 -26.75
N VAL A 268 -0.98 18.65 -26.95
CA VAL A 268 -2.01 18.75 -25.92
C VAL A 268 -2.57 17.38 -25.53
N ALA A 269 -2.82 16.49 -26.50
CA ALA A 269 -3.24 15.13 -26.20
C ALA A 269 -2.19 14.38 -25.36
N ASP A 270 -0.91 14.55 -25.67
CA ASP A 270 0.18 13.91 -24.91
C ASP A 270 0.38 14.54 -23.53
N LEU A 271 0.19 15.85 -23.37
CA LEU A 271 0.19 16.53 -22.07
C LEU A 271 -0.97 16.07 -21.19
N ILE A 272 -2.17 15.87 -21.75
CA ILE A 272 -3.32 15.33 -21.03
C ILE A 272 -3.05 13.89 -20.59
N LYS A 273 -2.57 13.03 -21.49
CA LYS A 273 -2.16 11.66 -21.14
C LYS A 273 -1.10 11.65 -20.04
N GLY A 274 -0.09 12.52 -20.16
CA GLY A 274 0.97 12.68 -19.16
C GLY A 274 0.41 13.13 -17.82
N ARG A 275 -0.46 14.14 -17.80
CA ARG A 275 -1.16 14.59 -16.59
C ARG A 275 -1.88 13.42 -15.94
N ASP A 276 -2.77 12.77 -16.66
CA ASP A 276 -3.62 11.72 -16.11
C ASP A 276 -2.77 10.53 -15.62
N PHE A 277 -1.67 10.21 -16.31
CA PHE A 277 -0.71 9.20 -15.87
C PHE A 277 0.02 9.57 -14.58
N TRP A 278 0.54 10.79 -14.47
CA TRP A 278 1.38 11.21 -13.34
C TRP A 278 0.59 11.69 -12.12
N SER A 279 -0.60 12.26 -12.33
CA SER A 279 -1.53 12.67 -11.27
C SER A 279 -2.05 11.48 -10.46
N ASN A 280 -2.16 10.31 -11.11
CA ASN A 280 -2.62 9.09 -10.47
C ASN A 280 -1.53 8.34 -9.70
N ARG A 281 -0.28 8.82 -9.70
CA ARG A 281 0.80 8.21 -8.92
C ARG A 281 0.85 8.77 -7.50
N LEU A 282 1.30 7.91 -6.58
CA LEU A 282 1.43 8.26 -5.17
C LEU A 282 2.27 9.54 -4.98
N PRO A 283 1.87 10.43 -4.05
CA PRO A 283 2.75 11.50 -3.60
C PRO A 283 4.04 10.93 -2.99
N GLN A 284 5.12 11.72 -2.96
CA GLN A 284 6.42 11.26 -2.49
C GLN A 284 6.99 12.13 -1.34
N TRP A 285 7.68 11.46 -0.42
CA TRP A 285 8.35 12.05 0.74
C TRP A 285 9.87 11.91 0.63
N ASP A 286 10.59 12.98 0.97
CA ASP A 286 12.03 12.91 1.12
C ASP A 286 12.34 12.04 2.34
N ALA A 287 13.00 10.91 2.10
CA ALA A 287 13.15 9.85 3.09
C ALA A 287 13.88 10.33 4.35
N SER A 288 14.89 11.20 4.22
CA SER A 288 15.73 11.58 5.37
C SER A 288 15.04 12.58 6.30
N PRO A 289 14.50 13.72 5.83
CA PRO A 289 13.68 14.61 6.65
C PRO A 289 12.45 13.90 7.21
N PHE A 290 11.79 13.05 6.42
CA PHE A 290 10.61 12.32 6.88
C PHE A 290 10.93 11.37 8.05
N MET A 291 11.98 10.55 7.93
CA MET A 291 12.43 9.70 9.03
C MET A 291 12.82 10.52 10.27
N GLN A 292 13.51 11.65 10.08
CA GLN A 292 13.93 12.52 11.18
C GLN A 292 12.75 13.12 11.95
N ASP A 293 11.73 13.58 11.23
CA ASP A 293 10.52 14.16 11.83
C ASP A 293 9.75 13.13 12.65
N LEU A 294 9.56 11.93 12.09
CA LEU A 294 8.89 10.82 12.78
C LEU A 294 9.66 10.41 14.03
N TYR A 295 10.98 10.21 13.91
CA TYR A 295 11.85 9.89 15.03
C TYR A 295 11.76 10.96 16.13
N THR A 296 11.81 12.24 15.76
CA THR A 296 11.75 13.34 16.73
C THR A 296 10.41 13.37 17.47
N LYS A 297 9.30 13.07 16.78
CA LYS A 297 7.97 12.97 17.41
C LYS A 297 7.94 11.84 18.44
N LEU A 298 8.37 10.64 18.07
CA LEU A 298 8.39 9.47 18.96
C LEU A 298 9.28 9.69 20.20
N MET A 299 10.46 10.26 20.01
CA MET A 299 11.38 10.51 21.13
C MET A 299 10.87 11.58 22.10
N ARG A 300 10.06 12.55 21.64
CA ARG A 300 9.42 13.56 22.52
C ARG A 300 8.37 12.94 23.44
N GLU A 301 7.77 11.84 23.02
CA GLU A 301 6.83 11.05 23.83
C GLU A 301 7.55 10.16 24.87
N LYS A 302 8.88 10.37 25.03
CA LYS A 302 9.75 9.69 26.00
C LYS A 302 9.83 8.17 25.79
N LEU A 303 9.81 7.77 24.52
CA LEU A 303 10.17 6.42 24.13
C LEU A 303 11.64 6.16 24.50
N ASP A 304 11.88 5.38 25.56
CA ASP A 304 13.19 4.77 25.78
C ASP A 304 13.22 3.46 24.99
N LEU A 305 14.18 3.33 24.08
CA LEU A 305 14.34 2.12 23.28
C LEU A 305 15.40 1.19 23.85
N GLY A 306 16.28 1.64 24.75
CA GLY A 306 17.44 0.86 25.19
C GLY A 306 18.22 0.26 24.00
N ALA A 307 18.30 -1.07 23.95
CA ALA A 307 18.95 -1.81 22.86
C ALA A 307 18.08 -2.01 21.59
N GLY A 308 16.82 -1.54 21.63
CA GLY A 308 15.81 -1.70 20.60
C GLY A 308 16.18 -1.06 19.27
N ILE A 309 15.67 -1.65 18.20
CA ILE A 309 15.81 -1.19 16.83
C ILE A 309 14.45 -0.68 16.36
N LEU A 310 14.39 0.59 15.98
CA LEU A 310 13.16 1.22 15.50
C LEU A 310 13.01 1.06 13.99
N VAL A 311 11.95 0.39 13.56
CA VAL A 311 11.54 0.26 12.16
C VAL A 311 10.28 1.09 11.95
N LEU A 312 10.44 2.27 11.37
CA LEU A 312 9.32 3.07 10.89
C LEU A 312 8.82 2.44 9.58
N PHE A 313 7.58 1.96 9.56
CA PHE A 313 7.01 1.25 8.41
C PHE A 313 5.89 2.07 7.79
N THR A 314 5.98 2.34 6.49
CA THR A 314 5.05 3.24 5.80
C THR A 314 4.61 2.71 4.43
N GLU A 315 3.45 3.18 3.97
CA GLU A 315 2.99 3.03 2.57
C GLU A 315 3.36 4.24 1.70
N CYS A 316 3.92 5.30 2.29
CA CYS A 316 4.34 6.50 1.59
C CYS A 316 5.49 6.19 0.62
N ASP A 317 5.40 6.67 -0.63
CA ASP A 317 6.50 6.53 -1.59
C ASP A 317 7.65 7.46 -1.21
N LEU A 318 8.88 6.93 -1.20
CA LEU A 318 10.05 7.66 -0.71
C LEU A 318 10.95 8.07 -1.86
N TYR A 319 11.65 9.19 -1.72
CA TYR A 319 12.71 9.63 -2.63
C TYR A 319 13.85 10.30 -1.88
N SER A 320 14.89 10.70 -2.61
CA SER A 320 15.92 11.64 -2.12
C SER A 320 16.34 12.57 -3.26
N GLU A 321 17.10 13.62 -2.98
CA GLU A 321 17.63 14.51 -4.04
C GLU A 321 18.41 13.76 -5.13
N GLN A 322 19.09 12.68 -4.76
CA GLN A 322 19.95 11.89 -5.65
C GLN A 322 19.25 10.68 -6.29
N SER A 323 18.03 10.34 -5.85
CA SER A 323 17.30 9.19 -6.39
C SER A 323 15.81 9.50 -6.58
N ASN A 324 15.27 9.11 -7.73
CA ASN A 324 13.86 9.26 -8.06
C ASN A 324 12.95 8.55 -7.05
N PHE A 325 13.45 7.48 -6.44
CA PHE A 325 12.77 6.77 -5.37
C PHE A 325 13.72 6.00 -4.46
N LEU A 326 13.23 5.61 -3.30
CA LEU A 326 13.91 4.75 -2.34
C LEU A 326 12.92 3.72 -1.79
N PHE A 327 13.39 2.51 -1.49
CA PHE A 327 12.61 1.53 -0.74
C PHE A 327 12.68 1.76 0.78
N GLY A 328 13.64 2.58 1.23
CA GLY A 328 13.85 2.93 2.63
C GLY A 328 15.13 3.71 2.85
N THR A 329 15.32 4.17 4.08
CA THR A 329 16.54 4.85 4.55
C THR A 329 16.83 4.46 6.00
N ALA A 330 18.03 4.74 6.50
CA ALA A 330 18.42 4.40 7.87
C ALA A 330 19.40 5.42 8.44
N ALA A 331 19.41 5.55 9.77
CA ALA A 331 20.40 6.32 10.51
C ALA A 331 21.21 5.40 11.43
N THR A 332 22.46 5.14 11.04
CA THR A 332 23.40 4.24 11.74
C THR A 332 23.64 4.60 13.20
N SER A 333 23.67 5.89 13.55
CA SER A 333 23.94 6.32 14.92
C SER A 333 22.75 6.20 15.88
N ARG A 334 21.57 5.81 15.38
CA ARG A 334 20.31 5.90 16.14
C ARG A 334 19.47 4.62 16.14
N ARG A 335 19.99 3.51 15.60
CA ARG A 335 19.26 2.23 15.48
C ARG A 335 17.84 2.40 14.91
N VAL A 336 17.67 3.34 13.97
CA VAL A 336 16.40 3.62 13.30
C VAL A 336 16.52 3.45 11.80
N CYS A 337 15.49 2.86 11.20
CA CYS A 337 15.29 2.87 9.75
C CYS A 337 13.83 3.13 9.38
N LEU A 338 13.63 3.65 8.19
CA LEU A 338 12.34 3.85 7.53
C LEU A 338 12.24 2.90 6.34
N VAL A 339 11.18 2.10 6.27
CA VAL A 339 10.91 1.15 5.19
C VAL A 339 9.55 1.47 4.57
N SER A 340 9.50 1.51 3.23
CA SER A 340 8.28 1.76 2.48
C SER A 340 7.80 0.52 1.72
N SER A 341 6.50 0.24 1.79
CA SER A 341 5.83 -0.78 0.97
C SER A 341 5.35 -0.26 -0.39
N ALA A 342 5.35 1.06 -0.62
CA ALA A 342 4.69 1.72 -1.75
C ALA A 342 4.99 1.08 -3.11
N ARG A 343 6.27 0.72 -3.31
CA ARG A 343 6.76 0.20 -4.59
C ARG A 343 6.85 -1.33 -4.66
N PHE A 344 6.39 -2.03 -3.62
CA PHE A 344 6.41 -3.49 -3.56
C PHE A 344 5.04 -4.13 -3.75
N THR A 345 3.96 -3.36 -3.62
CA THR A 345 2.59 -3.85 -3.77
C THR A 345 2.31 -4.30 -5.20
N ALA A 346 1.39 -5.25 -5.31
CA ALA A 346 0.87 -5.72 -6.59
C ALA A 346 0.26 -4.60 -7.43
N ASP A 347 -0.55 -3.73 -6.80
CA ASP A 347 -1.20 -2.60 -7.45
C ASP A 347 -0.21 -1.64 -8.11
N PHE A 348 0.83 -1.22 -7.36
CA PHE A 348 1.85 -0.30 -7.90
C PHE A 348 2.58 -0.88 -9.12
N ASN A 349 2.82 -2.19 -9.12
CA ASN A 349 3.60 -2.87 -10.15
C ASN A 349 2.73 -3.50 -11.27
N GLN A 350 1.40 -3.38 -11.18
CA GLN A 350 0.46 -4.06 -12.07
C GLN A 350 0.71 -5.57 -12.13
N GLU A 351 1.03 -6.16 -10.98
CA GLU A 351 1.27 -7.59 -10.81
C GLU A 351 0.04 -8.24 -10.15
N PRO A 352 -0.17 -9.56 -10.32
CA PRO A 352 -1.14 -10.29 -9.50
C PRO A 352 -0.85 -10.17 -8.00
N THR A 353 -1.88 -10.05 -7.16
CA THR A 353 -1.71 -10.03 -5.69
C THR A 353 -1.02 -11.30 -5.21
N ARG A 354 0.06 -11.15 -4.43
CA ARG A 354 0.82 -12.27 -3.85
C ARG A 354 1.46 -11.83 -2.54
N ARG A 355 0.74 -11.97 -1.44
CA ARG A 355 1.22 -11.58 -0.10
C ARG A 355 2.60 -12.12 0.23
N GLU A 356 2.88 -13.39 -0.07
CA GLU A 356 4.20 -13.99 0.18
C GLU A 356 5.34 -13.19 -0.51
N ARG A 357 5.14 -12.77 -1.76
CA ARG A 357 6.10 -11.96 -2.51
C ARG A 357 6.27 -10.58 -1.88
N LEU A 358 5.16 -9.92 -1.48
CA LEU A 358 5.22 -8.63 -0.79
C LEU A 358 6.01 -8.76 0.53
N VAL A 359 5.70 -9.77 1.35
CA VAL A 359 6.40 -10.04 2.62
C VAL A 359 7.88 -10.35 2.37
N SER A 360 8.22 -11.12 1.33
CA SER A 360 9.60 -11.38 0.92
C SER A 360 10.35 -10.08 0.57
N ARG A 361 9.73 -9.21 -0.24
CA ARG A 361 10.30 -7.92 -0.63
C ARG A 361 10.55 -7.03 0.60
N LEU A 362 9.55 -6.91 1.46
CA LEU A 362 9.64 -6.13 2.69
C LEU A 362 10.67 -6.67 3.66
N TYR A 363 10.74 -8.00 3.81
CA TYR A 363 11.72 -8.65 4.68
C TYR A 363 13.16 -8.32 4.26
N LYS A 364 13.50 -8.48 2.97
CA LYS A 364 14.82 -8.10 2.45
C LYS A 364 15.12 -6.62 2.69
N GLN A 365 14.14 -5.75 2.47
CA GLN A 365 14.30 -4.31 2.69
C GLN A 365 14.46 -3.96 4.19
N CYS A 366 13.75 -4.63 5.09
CA CYS A 366 13.93 -4.51 6.53
C CYS A 366 15.33 -4.97 6.96
N LEU A 367 15.84 -6.10 6.46
CA LEU A 367 17.21 -6.54 6.73
C LEU A 367 18.24 -5.50 6.26
N CYS A 368 18.01 -4.87 5.11
CA CYS A 368 18.86 -3.79 4.60
C CYS A 368 18.86 -2.60 5.57
N GLY A 369 17.67 -2.09 5.93
CA GLY A 369 17.49 -0.95 6.84
C GLY A 369 18.03 -1.21 8.25
N ILE A 370 17.70 -2.35 8.85
CA ILE A 370 18.19 -2.78 10.17
C ILE A 370 19.71 -2.90 10.15
N GLY A 371 20.28 -3.57 9.15
CA GLY A 371 21.72 -3.72 9.12
C GLY A 371 22.45 -2.38 8.99
N PHE A 372 21.89 -1.42 8.23
CA PHE A 372 22.45 -0.06 8.20
C PHE A 372 22.31 0.67 9.53
N SER A 373 21.18 0.52 10.21
CA SER A 373 20.96 1.13 11.52
C SER A 373 21.86 0.54 12.61
N LEU A 374 22.35 -0.69 12.41
CA LEU A 374 23.35 -1.37 13.23
C LEU A 374 24.81 -1.12 12.80
N GLY A 375 25.04 -0.37 11.72
CA GLY A 375 26.39 -0.10 11.21
C GLY A 375 27.04 -1.24 10.41
N VAL A 376 26.27 -2.26 10.04
CA VAL A 376 26.75 -3.37 9.20
C VAL A 376 26.84 -2.88 7.75
N PRO A 377 28.02 -2.92 7.10
CA PRO A 377 28.17 -2.46 5.73
C PRO A 377 27.37 -3.30 4.73
N ARG A 378 27.20 -2.77 3.52
CA ARG A 378 26.59 -3.55 2.42
C ARG A 378 27.53 -4.68 1.99
N PRO A 379 26.98 -5.86 1.69
CA PRO A 379 27.77 -6.96 1.13
C PRO A 379 28.10 -6.71 -0.34
N THR A 380 29.16 -7.35 -0.82
CA THR A 380 29.49 -7.42 -2.25
C THR A 380 28.81 -8.60 -2.96
N ASP A 381 28.32 -9.59 -2.21
CA ASP A 381 27.55 -10.72 -2.74
C ASP A 381 26.18 -10.24 -3.23
N PRO A 382 25.90 -10.31 -4.55
CA PRO A 382 24.65 -9.83 -5.12
C PRO A 382 23.44 -10.69 -4.74
N THR A 383 23.67 -11.92 -4.24
CA THR A 383 22.59 -12.83 -3.81
C THR A 383 22.15 -12.59 -2.37
N SER A 384 22.90 -11.81 -1.60
CA SER A 384 22.56 -11.45 -0.22
C SER A 384 21.30 -10.60 -0.17
N ALA A 385 20.40 -10.86 0.78
CA ALA A 385 19.20 -10.06 1.02
C ALA A 385 19.51 -8.57 1.22
N ARG A 386 20.71 -8.25 1.72
CA ARG A 386 21.20 -6.88 1.99
C ARG A 386 21.96 -6.24 0.81
N ALA A 387 22.11 -6.93 -0.31
CA ALA A 387 22.72 -6.35 -1.51
C ALA A 387 21.92 -5.12 -1.97
N TYR A 388 22.56 -4.18 -2.68
CA TYR A 388 21.86 -3.02 -3.22
C TYR A 388 21.09 -3.39 -4.49
N PRO A 389 19.79 -3.06 -4.61
CA PRO A 389 19.04 -3.19 -5.87
C PRO A 389 18.90 -1.85 -6.59
N ASP A 390 19.18 -1.81 -7.88
CA ASP A 390 18.82 -0.68 -8.76
C ASP A 390 17.41 -0.78 -9.35
N SER A 391 16.76 -1.94 -9.23
CA SER A 391 15.42 -2.18 -9.74
C SER A 391 14.65 -3.21 -8.90
N LEU A 392 13.34 -3.26 -9.08
CA LEU A 392 12.50 -4.29 -8.46
C LEU A 392 12.92 -5.71 -8.89
N MET A 393 13.28 -5.88 -10.17
CA MET A 393 13.78 -7.15 -10.69
C MET A 393 15.05 -7.61 -9.97
N GLN A 394 16.01 -6.69 -9.74
CA GLN A 394 17.21 -7.01 -8.94
C GLN A 394 16.87 -7.26 -7.47
N HIS A 395 15.88 -6.56 -6.92
CA HIS A 395 15.40 -6.80 -5.56
C HIS A 395 14.83 -8.23 -5.41
N ASP A 396 14.06 -8.69 -6.38
CA ASP A 396 13.49 -10.03 -6.41
C ASP A 396 14.54 -11.12 -6.63
N ALA A 397 15.57 -10.85 -7.45
CA ALA A 397 16.65 -11.80 -7.75
C ALA A 397 17.55 -12.13 -6.54
N LYS A 398 17.57 -11.29 -5.50
CA LYS A 398 18.30 -11.59 -4.25
C LYS A 398 17.64 -12.77 -3.54
N SER A 399 18.45 -13.54 -2.82
CA SER A 399 17.92 -14.50 -1.87
C SER A 399 17.27 -13.79 -0.67
N GLU A 400 16.55 -14.55 0.15
CA GLU A 400 16.08 -14.09 1.45
C GLU A 400 17.15 -14.19 2.55
N TYR A 401 18.32 -14.74 2.24
CA TYR A 401 19.38 -15.00 3.20
C TYR A 401 20.44 -13.92 3.15
N MET A 402 21.02 -13.62 4.32
CA MET A 402 22.17 -12.74 4.41
C MET A 402 23.45 -13.50 4.06
N SER A 403 24.39 -12.84 3.38
CA SER A 403 25.76 -13.36 3.25
C SER A 403 26.40 -13.54 4.63
N GLU A 404 27.35 -14.47 4.76
CA GLU A 404 28.11 -14.71 6.00
C GLU A 404 28.73 -13.45 6.61
N ALA A 405 29.19 -12.51 5.79
CA ALA A 405 29.72 -11.23 6.27
C ALA A 405 28.65 -10.36 6.96
N CYS A 406 27.42 -10.37 6.44
CA CYS A 406 26.29 -9.68 7.05
C CYS A 406 25.86 -10.37 8.34
N ILE A 407 25.80 -11.70 8.37
CA ILE A 407 25.47 -12.46 9.57
C ILE A 407 26.44 -12.09 10.70
N ARG A 408 27.76 -12.19 10.47
CA ARG A 408 28.76 -11.81 11.47
C ARG A 408 28.60 -10.38 11.98
N GLY A 409 28.33 -9.43 11.07
CA GLY A 409 28.12 -8.04 11.47
C GLY A 409 26.85 -7.82 12.31
N PHE A 410 25.76 -8.56 12.02
CA PHE A 410 24.58 -8.55 12.88
C PHE A 410 24.87 -9.15 14.25
N GLU A 411 25.55 -10.30 14.30
CA GLU A 411 25.91 -10.96 15.56
C GLU A 411 26.79 -10.08 16.44
N GLU A 412 27.77 -9.40 15.84
CA GLU A 412 28.64 -8.45 16.53
C GLU A 412 27.85 -7.26 17.08
N ALA A 413 26.98 -6.65 16.27
CA ALA A 413 26.20 -5.47 16.66
C ALA A 413 25.08 -5.75 17.67
N LEU A 414 24.58 -6.99 17.69
CA LEU A 414 23.54 -7.46 18.62
C LEU A 414 24.12 -8.17 19.85
N HIS A 415 25.43 -8.46 19.86
CA HIS A 415 26.10 -9.25 20.89
C HIS A 415 25.46 -10.63 21.14
N GLN A 416 24.93 -11.26 20.09
CA GLN A 416 24.31 -12.59 20.16
C GLN A 416 24.43 -13.34 18.83
N LYS A 417 24.33 -14.66 18.87
CA LYS A 417 24.25 -15.50 17.67
C LYS A 417 22.88 -15.39 17.01
N LEU A 418 22.86 -15.34 15.68
CA LEU A 418 21.61 -15.45 14.93
C LEU A 418 21.15 -16.92 14.89
N PRO A 419 19.84 -17.19 14.74
CA PRO A 419 19.33 -18.55 14.64
C PRO A 419 19.75 -19.20 13.31
N ASP A 420 19.78 -20.54 13.26
CA ASP A 420 20.13 -21.31 12.05
C ASP A 420 19.27 -20.96 10.83
N SER A 421 18.02 -20.53 11.06
CA SER A 421 17.09 -20.03 10.04
C SER A 421 17.60 -18.80 9.29
N ALA A 422 18.51 -18.01 9.90
CA ALA A 422 19.16 -16.87 9.26
C ALA A 422 20.14 -17.27 8.15
N HIS A 423 20.65 -18.51 8.21
CA HIS A 423 21.66 -19.04 7.31
C HIS A 423 21.02 -19.65 6.08
N LYS A 424 21.71 -19.50 4.94
CA LYS A 424 21.30 -20.15 3.69
C LYS A 424 21.41 -21.67 3.87
N PRO A 425 20.37 -22.45 3.54
CA PRO A 425 20.44 -23.91 3.58
C PRO A 425 21.59 -24.43 2.71
N ALA A 426 22.24 -25.50 3.17
CA ALA A 426 23.19 -26.23 2.33
C ALA A 426 22.47 -26.78 1.09
N PRO A 427 23.13 -26.78 -0.09
CA PRO A 427 22.54 -27.23 -1.34
C PRO A 427 22.18 -28.71 -1.37
#